data_AF-A0A8B6ENU9-F1
#
_entry.id   AF-A0A8B6ENU9-F1
#
_cell.length_a   1.000
_cell.length_b   1.000
_cell.length_c   1.000
_cell.angle_alpha   90.00
_cell.angle_beta   90.00
_cell.angle_gamma   90.00
#
_symmetry.space_group_name_H-M   'P 1'
#
loop_
_entity.id
_entity.type
_entity.pdbx_description
1 polymer ?
#
loop_
_entity_poly.entity_id
_entity_poly.type
_entity_poly.pdbx_seq_one_letter_code
_entity_poly.pdbx_strand_id
1 'polypeptide(L)' 'MADANKKSTNFLRQFRDLKTREFKQITAAQFMDVWNHYDDDGNGYIEGKELDGFLVELVTSINNEDVGPEKLYGN' A
#
# COMPACT_ATOMS: atom_id res chain seq x y z
N MET A 1 10.68 -25.35 11.51
CA MET A 1 11.42 -24.36 10.69
C MET A 1 10.45 -23.22 10.45
N ALA A 2 10.74 -22.03 10.99
CA ALA A 2 9.77 -20.95 11.07
C ALA A 2 9.47 -20.36 9.67
N ASP A 3 8.17 -20.24 9.37
CA ASP A 3 7.61 -19.76 8.11
C ASP A 3 8.08 -18.34 7.74
N ALA A 4 9.08 -18.27 6.86
CA ALA A 4 9.73 -17.05 6.40
C ALA A 4 8.94 -16.28 5.32
N ASN A 5 7.63 -16.47 5.16
CA ASN A 5 6.90 -15.91 4.03
C ASN A 5 5.57 -15.21 4.35
N LYS A 6 5.41 -14.66 5.55
CA LYS A 6 4.35 -13.68 5.80
C LYS A 6 4.86 -12.26 5.52
N LYS A 7 5.36 -12.01 4.31
CA LYS A 7 5.48 -10.63 3.82
C LYS A 7 4.06 -10.18 3.52
N SER A 8 3.47 -9.37 4.40
CA SER A 8 2.24 -8.64 4.12
C SER A 8 2.38 -8.01 2.73
N THR A 9 1.67 -8.58 1.75
CA THR A 9 1.77 -8.19 0.36
C THR A 9 1.15 -6.82 0.22
N ASN A 10 1.97 -5.79 0.29
CA ASN A 10 1.59 -4.41 0.03
C ASN A 10 0.80 -4.35 -1.29
N PHE A 11 -0.49 -4.03 -1.18
CA PHE A 11 -1.45 -4.13 -2.28
C PHE A 11 -1.08 -3.17 -3.41
N LEU A 12 -0.52 -1.99 -3.08
CA LEU A 12 -0.07 -1.01 -4.06
C LEU A 12 1.15 -1.44 -4.88
N ARG A 13 1.82 -2.56 -4.56
CA ARG A 13 2.91 -3.08 -5.40
C ARG A 13 2.41 -3.65 -6.72
N GLN A 14 1.16 -4.11 -6.80
CA GLN A 14 0.62 -4.69 -8.05
C GLN A 14 0.39 -3.62 -9.14
N PHE A 15 0.23 -2.36 -8.74
CA PHE A 15 0.01 -1.22 -9.64
C PHE A 15 1.30 -0.49 -10.04
N ARG A 16 2.46 -1.04 -9.70
CA ARG A 16 3.77 -0.49 -10.06
C ARG A 16 4.53 -1.37 -11.03
N ASP A 17 5.40 -0.73 -11.79
CA ASP A 17 6.44 -1.44 -12.53
C ASP A 17 7.52 -1.90 -11.54
N LEU A 18 7.84 -3.20 -11.52
CA LEU A 18 8.81 -3.75 -10.58
C LEU A 18 10.27 -3.37 -10.88
N LYS A 19 10.54 -2.91 -12.11
CA LYS A 19 11.88 -2.48 -12.55
C LYS A 19 12.06 -0.98 -12.39
N THR A 20 11.08 -0.17 -12.80
CA THR A 20 11.19 1.30 -12.73
C THR A 20 10.62 1.89 -11.45
N ARG A 21 9.77 1.13 -10.73
CA ARG A 21 9.03 1.55 -9.53
C ARG A 21 8.04 2.68 -9.78
N GLU A 22 7.82 3.04 -11.04
CA GLU A 22 6.81 4.00 -11.44
C GLU A 22 5.42 3.37 -11.34
N PHE A 23 4.43 4.20 -11.00
CA PHE A 23 3.04 3.80 -11.13
C PHE A 23 2.76 3.49 -12.59
N LYS A 24 2.18 2.32 -12.84
CA LYS A 24 1.64 2.02 -14.16
C LYS A 24 0.52 3.02 -14.43
N GLN A 25 0.37 3.41 -15.69
CA GLN A 25 -0.86 4.06 -16.09
C GLN A 25 -2.01 3.06 -15.90
N ILE A 26 -2.85 3.33 -14.91
CA ILE A 26 -4.05 2.57 -14.61
C ILE A 26 -5.27 3.39 -15.00
N THR A 27 -6.35 2.72 -15.39
CA THR A 27 -7.60 3.39 -15.74
C THR A 27 -8.25 3.97 -14.48
N ALA A 28 -9.16 4.94 -14.66
CA ALA A 28 -9.94 5.48 -13.54
C ALA A 28 -10.73 4.39 -12.79
N ALA A 29 -11.23 3.37 -13.50
CA ALA A 29 -11.92 2.23 -12.89
C ALA A 29 -10.97 1.41 -12.00
N GLN A 30 -9.75 1.12 -12.48
CA GLN A 30 -8.74 0.43 -11.70
C GLN A 30 -8.28 1.25 -10.49
N PHE A 31 -8.19 2.58 -10.64
CA PHE A 31 -7.92 3.46 -9.50
C PHE A 31 -9.05 3.38 -8.47
N MET A 32 -10.30 3.33 -8.91
CA MET A 32 -11.44 3.18 -8.00
C MET A 32 -11.43 1.84 -7.27
N ASP A 33 -11.00 0.75 -7.92
CA ASP A 33 -10.83 -0.54 -7.25
C ASP A 33 -9.76 -0.48 -6.14
N VAL A 34 -8.70 0.31 -6.33
CA VAL A 34 -7.71 0.59 -5.27
C VAL A 34 -8.32 1.43 -4.16
N TRP A 35 -9.06 2.46 -4.52
CA TRP A 35 -9.69 3.35 -3.56
C TRP A 35 -10.65 2.58 -2.64
N ASN A 36 -11.53 1.77 -3.22
CA ASN A 36 -12.47 0.90 -2.53
C ASN A 36 -11.79 -0.18 -1.67
N HIS A 37 -10.52 -0.49 -1.93
CA HIS A 37 -9.77 -1.42 -1.08
C HIS A 37 -9.39 -0.80 0.27
N TYR A 38 -9.22 0.52 0.33
CA TYR A 38 -8.80 1.25 1.53
C TYR A 38 -9.95 1.99 2.23
N ASP A 39 -11.02 2.33 1.50
CA ASP A 39 -12.30 2.81 2.03
C ASP A 39 -13.04 1.62 2.71
N ASP A 40 -12.65 1.30 3.94
CA ASP A 40 -13.11 0.12 4.70
C ASP A 40 -14.56 0.30 5.16
N ASP A 41 -14.96 1.54 5.44
CA ASP A 41 -16.33 1.89 5.81
C ASP A 41 -17.27 2.13 4.61
N GLY A 42 -16.71 2.29 3.41
CA GLY A 42 -17.45 2.44 2.16
C GLY A 42 -18.17 3.78 2.04
N ASN A 43 -17.71 4.81 2.75
CA ASN A 43 -18.32 6.14 2.76
C ASN A 43 -17.91 6.98 1.52
N GLY A 44 -16.96 6.49 0.72
CA GLY A 44 -16.42 7.13 -0.48
C GLY A 44 -15.13 7.92 -0.23
N TYR A 45 -14.66 8.00 1.01
CA TYR A 45 -13.50 8.77 1.44
C TYR A 45 -12.58 7.90 2.30
N ILE A 46 -11.29 7.90 1.97
CA ILE A 46 -10.26 7.29 2.80
C ILE A 46 -9.86 8.30 3.88
N GLU A 47 -10.22 8.05 5.14
CA GLU A 47 -9.93 8.97 6.24
C GLU A 47 -9.45 8.30 7.54
N GLY A 48 -8.82 9.09 8.41
CA GLY A 48 -8.29 8.61 9.69
C GLY A 48 -7.39 7.38 9.55
N LYS A 49 -7.82 6.26 10.13
CA LYS A 49 -7.04 5.01 10.14
C LYS A 49 -6.91 4.37 8.77
N GLU A 50 -7.87 4.59 7.88
CA GLU A 50 -7.83 4.11 6.50
C GLU A 50 -6.72 4.82 5.73
N LEU A 51 -6.63 6.14 5.93
CA LEU A 51 -5.57 6.96 5.35
C LEU A 51 -4.19 6.56 5.88
N ASP A 52 -4.08 6.28 7.18
CA ASP A 52 -2.83 5.79 7.77
C ASP A 52 -2.38 4.47 7.11
N GLY A 53 -3.30 3.51 6.95
CA GLY A 53 -3.03 2.23 6.29
C GLY A 53 -2.62 2.40 4.83
N PHE A 54 -3.34 3.25 4.08
CA PHE A 54 -3.02 3.58 2.70
C PHE A 54 -1.62 4.20 2.56
N LEU A 55 -1.27 5.18 3.41
CA LEU A 55 0.03 5.86 3.36
C LEU A 55 1.18 4.94 3.75
N VAL A 56 1.00 4.07 4.74
CA VAL A 56 2.00 3.05 5.12
C VAL A 56 2.30 2.17 3.91
N GLU A 57 1.27 1.65 3.25
CA GLU A 57 1.46 0.86 2.05
C GLU A 57 2.04 1.69 0.91
N LEU A 58 1.64 2.94 0.73
CA LEU A 58 2.17 3.81 -0.33
C LEU A 58 3.67 4.07 -0.14
N VAL A 59 4.11 4.34 1.07
CA VAL A 59 5.52 4.65 1.37
C VAL A 59 6.40 3.40 1.29
N THR A 60 5.94 2.28 1.85
CA THR A 60 6.69 1.01 1.85
C THR A 60 6.81 0.37 0.46
N SER A 61 5.98 0.81 -0.48
CA SER A 61 6.04 0.38 -1.87
C SER A 61 6.88 1.29 -2.77
N ILE A 62 7.16 2.54 -2.35
CA ILE A 62 8.11 3.44 -3.03
C ILE A 62 9.55 3.15 -2.55
N ASN A 63 9.73 2.98 -1.25
CA ASN A 63 11.05 2.88 -0.63
C ASN A 63 11.84 1.61 -1.05
N ASN A 64 13.16 1.76 -1.20
CA ASN A 64 14.09 0.69 -1.56
C ASN A 64 14.39 -0.26 -0.41
N GLU A 65 14.28 0.24 0.82
CA GLU A 65 14.39 -0.55 2.04
C GLU A 65 12.98 -0.98 2.45
N ASP A 66 12.79 -2.26 2.78
CA ASP A 66 11.58 -2.72 3.46
C ASP A 66 11.51 -1.95 4.80
N VAL A 67 10.85 -0.79 4.80
CA VAL A 67 10.59 -0.02 6.01
C VAL A 67 9.54 -0.79 6.78
N GLY A 68 9.99 -1.73 7.60
CA GLY A 68 9.13 -2.50 8.47
C GLY A 68 8.34 -1.57 9.40
N PRO A 69 7.17 -2.00 9.90
CA PRO A 69 6.29 -1.19 10.73
C PRO A 69 7.00 -0.56 11.95
N GLU A 70 8.09 -1.17 12.43
CA GLU A 70 8.96 -0.64 13.49
C GLU A 70 9.45 0.80 13.24
N LYS A 71 9.83 1.15 12.00
CA LYS A 71 10.40 2.48 11.69
C LYS A 71 9.36 3.59 11.56
N LEU A 72 8.07 3.26 11.40
CA LEU A 72 7.00 4.25 11.29
C LEU A 72 6.43 4.68 12.65
N TYR A 73 6.67 3.87 13.69
CA TYR A 73 6.20 4.12 15.06
C TYR A 73 7.34 4.38 16.06
N GLY A 74 8.54 4.73 15.58
CA GLY A 74 9.75 4.87 16.39
C GLY A 74 10.06 6.29 16.87
N ASN A 75 9.76 6.53 18.16
CA ASN A 75 10.05 7.68 19.06
C ASN A 75 9.38 9.03 18.79
#